data_AF-N9ZEE6-F1
#
_entry.id   AF-N9ZEE6-F1
#
_cell.length_a   1.000
_cell.length_b   1.000
_cell.length_c   1.000
_cell.angle_alpha   90.00
_cell.angle_beta   90.00
_cell.angle_gamma   90.00
#
_symmetry.space_group_name_H-M   'P 1'
#
loop_
_entity.id
_entity.type
_entity.pdbx_description
1 polymer ?
#
loop_
_entity_poly.entity_id
_entity_poly.type
_entity_poly.pdbx_seq_one_letter_code
_entity_poly.pdbx_strand_id
1 'polypeptide(L)'
;MARGVRKTPLEKLQAELLEVQATIVQYENCLKTMKEKEKSIQEQIELEEFKEFKSMLGDQGMTMDDIKELVSSQNDIQQSA
;
A
#
# COMPACT_ATOMS: atom_id res chain seq x y z
N MET A 1 -9.28 -3.54 56.79
CA MET A 1 -9.03 -3.53 55.33
C MET A 1 -8.05 -2.40 55.03
N ALA A 2 -6.88 -2.71 54.47
CA ALA A 2 -5.88 -1.69 54.13
C ALA A 2 -6.51 -0.70 53.14
N ARG A 3 -6.72 0.55 53.57
CA ARG A 3 -7.13 1.63 52.67
C ARG A 3 -5.95 1.87 51.74
N GLY A 4 -6.07 1.48 50.46
CA GLY A 4 -5.02 1.67 49.47
C GLY A 4 -4.54 3.12 49.47
N VAL A 5 -3.22 3.30 49.45
CA VAL A 5 -2.57 4.61 49.40
C VAL A 5 -3.06 5.33 48.15
N ARG A 6 -3.63 6.54 48.31
CA ARG A 6 -4.10 7.33 47.16
C ARG A 6 -2.89 7.76 46.34
N LYS A 7 -2.90 7.43 45.04
CA LYS A 7 -1.89 7.92 44.09
C LYS A 7 -1.83 9.44 44.11
N THR A 8 -0.61 9.96 44.13
CA THR A 8 -0.31 11.40 43.99
C THR A 8 -0.71 11.89 42.59
N PRO A 9 -0.90 13.21 42.41
CA PRO A 9 -1.15 13.78 41.08
C PRO A 9 -0.07 13.42 40.05
N LEU A 10 1.20 13.38 40.46
CA LEU A 10 2.32 12.99 39.60
C LEU A 10 2.20 11.55 39.12
N GLU A 11 1.89 10.60 40.02
CA GLU A 11 1.72 9.18 39.66
C GLU A 11 0.54 8.95 38.71
N LYS A 12 -0.50 9.78 38.79
CA LYS A 12 -1.62 9.75 37.83
C LYS A 12 -1.19 10.22 36.45
N LEU A 13 -0.47 11.34 36.38
CA LEU A 13 0.04 11.89 35.12
C LEU A 13 1.06 10.93 34.46
N GLN A 14 1.91 10.27 35.26
CA GLN A 14 2.83 9.26 34.74
C GLN A 14 2.10 8.03 34.19
N ALA A 15 1.04 7.57 34.87
CA ALA A 15 0.22 6.48 34.36
C ALA A 15 -0.49 6.85 33.05
N GLU A 16 -1.08 8.04 32.98
CA GLU A 16 -1.72 8.56 31.77
C GLU A 16 -0.72 8.69 30.61
N LEU A 17 0.49 9.19 30.89
CA LEU A 17 1.55 9.26 29.89
C LEU A 17 1.92 7.87 29.34
N LEU A 18 2.05 6.87 30.21
CA LEU A 18 2.34 5.50 29.78
C LEU A 18 1.22 4.90 28.92
N GLU A 19 -0.03 5.15 29.28
CA GLU A 19 -1.19 4.72 28.49
C GLU A 19 -1.22 5.37 27.11
N VAL A 20 -0.95 6.68 27.03
CA VAL A 20 -0.84 7.40 25.76
C VAL A 20 0.31 6.87 24.91
N GLN A 21 1.48 6.63 25.50
CA GLN A 21 2.64 6.07 24.80
C GLN A 21 2.36 4.67 24.26
N ALA A 22 1.73 3.80 25.05
CA ALA A 22 1.33 2.47 24.61
C ALA A 22 0.34 2.54 23.44
N THR A 23 -0.61 3.48 23.51
CA THR A 23 -1.60 3.72 22.46
C THR A 23 -0.93 4.21 21.17
N ILE A 24 0.06 5.10 21.26
CA ILE A 24 0.86 5.57 20.11
C ILE A 24 1.53 4.38 19.43
N VAL A 25 2.24 3.53 20.18
CA VAL A 25 2.93 2.36 19.62
C VAL A 25 1.95 1.40 18.95
N GLN A 26 0.77 1.19 19.55
CA GLN A 26 -0.27 0.37 18.94
C GLN A 26 -0.73 0.94 17.58
N TYR A 27 -0.99 2.25 17.50
CA TYR A 27 -1.41 2.88 16.26
C TYR A 27 -0.30 2.90 15.20
N GLU A 28 0.96 3.08 15.58
CA GLU A 28 2.10 2.98 14.68
C GLU A 28 2.21 1.59 14.05
N ASN A 29 2.04 0.53 14.86
CA ASN A 29 2.02 -0.84 14.36
C ASN A 29 0.84 -1.09 13.41
N CYS A 30 -0.36 -0.60 13.77
CA CYS A 30 -1.53 -0.68 12.90
C CYS A 30 -1.27 0.01 11.56
N LEU A 31 -0.68 1.21 11.59
CA LEU A 31 -0.36 1.99 10.41
C LEU A 31 0.66 1.28 9.52
N LYS A 32 1.65 0.59 10.12
CA LYS A 32 2.59 -0.24 9.37
C LYS A 32 1.89 -1.38 8.63
N THR A 33 1.01 -2.13 9.30
CA THR A 33 0.23 -3.20 8.66
C THR A 33 -0.67 -2.67 7.55
N MET A 34 -1.28 -1.50 7.74
CA MET A 34 -2.12 -0.88 6.71
C MET A 34 -1.32 -0.47 5.48
N LYS A 35 -0.10 0.04 5.63
CA LYS A 35 0.81 0.34 4.51
C LYS A 35 1.25 -0.91 3.74
N GLU A 36 1.53 -2.00 4.44
CA GLU A 36 1.85 -3.28 3.78
C GLU A 36 0.66 -3.80 2.98
N LYS A 37 -0.56 -3.69 3.54
CA LYS A 37 -1.79 -4.04 2.84
C LYS A 37 -2.06 -3.15 1.64
N GLU A 38 -1.84 -1.84 1.76
CA GLU A 38 -1.94 -0.88 0.65
C GLU A 38 -1.04 -1.30 -0.52
N LYS A 39 0.24 -1.58 -0.25
CA LYS A 39 1.20 -2.02 -1.27
C LYS A 39 0.75 -3.33 -1.94
N SER A 40 0.29 -4.29 -1.15
CA SER A 40 -0.21 -5.56 -1.68
C SER A 40 -1.44 -5.38 -2.57
N ILE A 41 -2.34 -4.45 -2.24
CA ILE A 41 -3.50 -4.13 -3.08
C ILE A 41 -3.07 -3.45 -4.38
N GLN A 42 -2.12 -2.51 -4.33
CA GLN A 42 -1.56 -1.86 -5.53
C GLN A 42 -0.96 -2.90 -6.49
N GLU A 43 -0.13 -3.82 -5.98
CA GLU A 43 0.46 -4.89 -6.78
C GLU A 43 -0.61 -5.82 -7.40
N GLN A 44 -1.69 -6.11 -6.67
CA GLN A 44 -2.81 -6.89 -7.20
C GLN A 44 -3.58 -6.15 -8.30
N ILE A 45 -3.79 -4.84 -8.17
CA ILE A 45 -4.44 -4.03 -9.20
C ILE A 45 -3.61 -4.07 -10.49
N GLU A 46 -2.30 -3.79 -10.41
CA GLU A 46 -1.41 -3.80 -11.58
C GLU A 46 -1.41 -5.17 -12.29
N LEU A 47 -1.44 -6.25 -11.52
CA LEU A 47 -1.47 -7.60 -12.06
C LEU A 47 -2.80 -7.90 -12.78
N GLU A 48 -3.92 -7.43 -12.23
CA GLU A 48 -5.24 -7.63 -12.83
C GLU A 48 -5.43 -6.77 -14.08
N GLU A 49 -4.96 -5.52 -14.06
CA GLU A 49 -4.89 -4.67 -15.25
C GLU A 49 -4.05 -5.33 -16.35
N PHE A 50 -2.90 -5.92 -16.00
CA PHE A 50 -2.06 -6.65 -16.94
C PHE A 50 -2.75 -7.90 -17.51
N LYS A 51 -3.49 -8.65 -16.68
CA LYS A 51 -4.26 -9.81 -17.15
C LYS A 51 -5.38 -9.41 -18.10
N GLU A 52 -6.12 -8.36 -17.77
CA GLU A 52 -7.17 -7.82 -18.64
C GLU A 52 -6.59 -7.38 -19.99
N PHE A 53 -5.48 -6.63 -19.96
CA PHE A 53 -4.77 -6.23 -21.15
C PHE A 53 -4.31 -7.44 -21.98
N LYS A 54 -3.69 -8.45 -21.34
CA LYS A 54 -3.25 -9.67 -22.03
C LYS A 54 -4.42 -10.46 -22.64
N SER A 55 -5.57 -10.51 -21.96
CA SER A 55 -6.78 -11.14 -22.49
C SER A 55 -7.26 -10.41 -23.74
N MET A 56 -7.32 -9.08 -23.70
CA MET A 56 -7.73 -8.25 -24.83
C MET A 56 -6.80 -8.44 -26.05
N LEU A 57 -5.49 -8.56 -25.84
CA LEU A 57 -4.55 -8.89 -26.91
C LEU A 57 -4.83 -10.26 -27.53
N GLY A 58 -5.07 -11.27 -26.67
CA GLY A 58 -5.42 -12.62 -27.10
C GLY A 58 -6.71 -12.65 -27.93
N ASP A 59 -7.74 -11.90 -27.52
CA ASP A 59 -9.01 -11.78 -28.25
C ASP A 59 -8.84 -11.13 -29.62
N GLN A 60 -7.87 -10.20 -29.73
CA GLN A 60 -7.49 -9.57 -31.00
C GLN A 60 -6.53 -10.41 -31.84
N GLY A 61 -6.11 -11.59 -31.36
CA GLY A 61 -5.12 -12.44 -32.01
C GLY A 61 -3.72 -11.82 -32.06
N MET A 62 -3.46 -10.81 -31.21
CA MET A 62 -2.20 -10.10 -31.13
C MET A 62 -1.37 -10.62 -29.96
N THR A 63 -0.07 -10.67 -30.16
CA THR A 63 0.91 -10.94 -29.11
C THR A 63 1.48 -9.64 -28.55
N MET A 64 2.14 -9.74 -27.39
CA MET A 64 2.85 -8.60 -26.82
C MET A 64 3.96 -8.10 -27.76
N ASP A 65 4.57 -8.97 -28.56
CA ASP A 65 5.62 -8.59 -29.49
C ASP A 65 5.06 -7.84 -30.70
N ASP A 66 3.86 -8.21 -31.16
CA ASP A 66 3.13 -7.46 -32.21
C ASP A 66 2.83 -6.02 -31.74
N ILE A 67 2.46 -5.84 -30.47
CA ILE A 67 2.26 -4.51 -29.87
C ILE A 67 3.57 -3.72 -29.81
N LYS A 68 4.66 -4.36 -29.36
CA LYS A 68 5.98 -3.70 -29.31
C LYS A 68 6.39 -3.23 -30.69
N GLU A 69 6.24 -4.07 -31.71
CA GLU A 69 6.56 -3.74 -33.09
C GLU A 69 5.69 -2.57 -33.60
N LEU A 70 4.39 -2.55 -33.29
CA LEU A 70 3.49 -1.47 -33.65
C LEU A 70 3.88 -0.11 -33.00
N VAL A 71 4.25 -0.14 -31.72
CA VAL A 71 4.66 1.05 -30.95
C VAL A 71 6.03 1.56 -31.40
N SER A 72 6.98 0.66 -31.62
CA SER A 72 8.29 1.02 -32.18
C SER A 72 8.15 1.65 -33.56
N SER A 73 7.32 1.07 -34.42
CA SER A 73 7.05 1.60 -35.77
C SER A 73 6.42 2.99 -35.74
N GLN A 74 5.49 3.26 -34.81
CA GLN A 74 4.91 4.61 -34.64
C GLN A 74 5.95 5.65 -34.18
N ASN A 75 6.85 5.28 -33.27
CA ASN A 75 7.90 6.20 -32.80
C ASN A 75 8.86 6.57 -33.94
N ASP A 76 9.23 5.63 -34.80
CA ASP A 76 10.11 5.89 -35.94
C ASP A 76 9.44 6.81 -36.97
N ILE A 77 8.13 6.68 -37.18
CA ILE A 77 7.33 7.55 -38.06
C ILE A 77 7.25 8.98 -37.50
N GLN A 78 7.13 9.17 -36.19
CA GLN A 78 7.07 10.50 -35.57
C GLN A 78 8.43 11.20 -35.49
N GLN A 79 9.54 10.46 -35.43
CA GLN A 79 10.89 11.05 -35.42
C GLN A 79 11.43 11.38 -36.82
N SER A 80 10.84 10.80 -37.86
CA SER A 80 11.22 11.00 -39.26
C SER A 80 10.41 12.10 -39.97
N ALA A 81 9.46 12.73 -39.27
CA ALA A 81 8.59 13.82 -39.75
C ALA A 81 8.94 15.14 -39.05
#